data_AF-A0A6Y0JI48-F1
#
_entry.id   AF-A0A6Y0JI48-F1
#
_cell.length_a   1.000
_cell.length_b   1.000
_cell.length_c   1.000
_cell.angle_alpha   90.00
_cell.angle_beta   90.00
_cell.angle_gamma   90.00
#
_symmetry.space_group_name_H-M   'P 1'
#
loop_
_entity.id
_entity.type
_entity.pdbx_description
1 polymer ?
#
loop_
_entity_poly.entity_id
_entity_poly.type
_entity_poly.pdbx_seq_one_letter_code
_entity_poly.pdbx_strand_id
1 'polypeptide(L)'
;MSWQTHTVFNQPAPLNNSNLFLSDGALCEAVSREGAGWDSDLLASIGQQLGTAESLELGRLANAHPPELLRYDPQGQRLDDVRFHPAWHLLMQGLCANRVHN
;
A
#
# COMPACT_ATOMS: atom_id res chain seq x y z
N MET A 1 -25.26 -29.97 -16.14
CA MET A 1 -25.46 -30.17 -14.69
C MET A 1 -25.47 -28.82 -13.98
N SER A 2 -26.55 -28.48 -13.28
CA SER A 2 -26.61 -27.28 -12.45
C SER A 2 -26.27 -27.67 -11.01
N TRP A 3 -24.98 -27.64 -10.66
CA TRP A 3 -24.48 -27.88 -9.30
C TRP A 3 -24.59 -26.65 -8.38
N GLN A 4 -25.29 -25.59 -8.81
CA GLN A 4 -25.47 -24.38 -8.02
C GLN A 4 -26.58 -24.59 -6.97
N THR A 5 -26.26 -24.35 -5.69
CA THR A 5 -27.21 -24.51 -4.56
C THR A 5 -27.95 -23.21 -4.23
N HIS A 6 -27.39 -22.06 -4.60
CA HIS A 6 -28.01 -20.75 -4.46
C HIS A 6 -27.32 -19.74 -5.38
N THR A 7 -27.97 -18.59 -5.57
CA THR A 7 -27.35 -17.41 -6.19
C THR A 7 -26.81 -16.52 -5.09
N VAL A 8 -25.56 -16.09 -5.20
CA VAL A 8 -25.00 -15.07 -4.32
C VAL A 8 -25.45 -13.69 -4.80
N PHE A 9 -26.11 -12.93 -3.93
CA PHE A 9 -26.59 -11.58 -4.23
C PHE A 9 -26.30 -10.64 -3.05
N ASN A 10 -26.49 -9.33 -3.26
CA ASN A 10 -26.22 -8.29 -2.25
C ASN A 10 -24.76 -8.30 -1.74
N GLN A 11 -23.81 -8.51 -2.65
CA GLN A 11 -22.37 -8.40 -2.36
C GLN A 11 -21.88 -7.03 -2.84
N PRO A 12 -21.69 -6.05 -1.95
CA PRO A 12 -21.10 -4.78 -2.34
C PRO A 12 -19.67 -5.01 -2.85
N ALA A 13 -19.27 -4.24 -3.84
CA ALA A 13 -17.90 -4.26 -4.31
C ALA A 13 -16.97 -3.72 -3.20
N PRO A 14 -15.79 -4.33 -2.99
CA PRO A 14 -14.79 -3.77 -2.09
C PRO A 14 -14.31 -2.40 -2.60
N LEU A 15 -13.99 -1.49 -1.69
CA LEU A 15 -13.46 -0.19 -2.05
C LEU A 15 -12.01 -0.32 -2.54
N ASN A 16 -11.76 0.10 -3.78
CA ASN A 16 -10.45 0.23 -4.40
C ASN A 16 -10.52 1.24 -5.56
N ASN A 17 -9.38 1.55 -6.18
CA ASN A 17 -9.27 2.45 -7.33
C ASN A 17 -9.90 3.83 -7.09
N SER A 18 -9.73 4.34 -5.86
CA SER A 18 -10.22 5.63 -5.42
C SER A 18 -9.06 6.55 -5.06
N ASN A 19 -9.30 7.86 -4.97
CA ASN A 19 -8.29 8.80 -4.53
C ASN A 19 -8.36 8.96 -3.00
N LEU A 20 -7.33 8.47 -2.29
CA LEU A 20 -7.30 8.48 -0.83
C LEU A 20 -7.25 9.90 -0.23
N PHE A 21 -6.75 10.88 -0.97
CA PHE A 21 -6.67 12.27 -0.52
C PHE A 21 -7.98 13.02 -0.84
N LEU A 22 -8.42 13.00 -2.10
CA LEU A 22 -9.60 13.76 -2.52
C LEU A 22 -10.92 13.23 -1.96
N SER A 23 -10.97 11.98 -1.51
CA SER A 23 -12.14 11.44 -0.81
C SER A 23 -12.24 11.89 0.66
N ASP A 24 -11.18 12.47 1.22
CA ASP A 24 -11.16 13.00 2.58
C ASP A 24 -11.26 14.53 2.58
N GLY A 25 -12.49 15.04 2.68
CA GLY A 25 -12.77 16.47 2.72
C GLY A 25 -12.15 17.16 3.94
N ALA A 26 -12.14 16.49 5.10
CA ALA A 26 -11.58 17.05 6.32
C ALA A 26 -10.06 17.22 6.21
N LEU A 27 -9.38 16.24 5.60
CA LEU A 27 -7.95 16.32 5.32
C LEU A 27 -7.62 17.41 4.27
N CYS A 28 -8.38 17.50 3.18
CA CYS A 28 -8.20 18.54 2.16
C CYS A 28 -8.31 19.96 2.77
N GLU A 29 -9.32 20.18 3.61
CA GLU A 29 -9.50 21.44 4.32
C GLU A 29 -8.36 21.73 5.30
N ALA A 30 -7.91 20.70 6.03
CA ALA A 30 -6.81 20.84 6.98
C ALA A 30 -5.50 21.23 6.30
N VAL A 31 -5.12 20.56 5.20
CA VAL A 31 -3.90 20.88 4.45
C VAL A 31 -3.89 22.35 4.01
N SER A 32 -5.01 22.84 3.50
CA SER A 32 -5.14 24.24 3.08
C SER A 32 -5.05 25.19 4.28
N ARG A 33 -5.77 24.89 5.37
CA ARG A 33 -5.86 25.73 6.58
C ARG A 33 -4.52 25.85 7.31
N GLU A 34 -3.77 24.76 7.41
CA GLU A 34 -2.50 24.72 8.17
C GLU A 34 -1.28 25.19 7.35
N GLY A 35 -1.50 25.82 6.20
CA GLY A 35 -0.42 26.41 5.38
C GLY A 35 0.34 25.41 4.49
N ALA A 36 -0.16 24.19 4.33
CA ALA A 36 0.40 23.15 3.46
C ALA A 36 -0.31 23.07 2.09
N GLY A 37 -1.18 24.03 1.77
CA GLY A 37 -1.97 24.04 0.52
C GLY A 37 -1.12 23.96 -0.77
N TRP A 38 0.14 24.36 -0.71
CA TRP A 38 1.11 24.25 -1.81
C TRP A 38 1.38 22.80 -2.25
N ASP A 39 1.09 21.80 -1.41
CA ASP A 39 1.34 20.38 -1.71
C ASP A 39 0.09 19.63 -2.22
N SER A 40 -1.04 20.32 -2.36
CA SER A 40 -2.35 19.67 -2.63
C SER A 40 -2.38 18.87 -3.93
N ASP A 41 -1.72 19.36 -4.99
CA ASP A 41 -1.66 18.67 -6.28
C ASP A 41 -0.85 17.38 -6.19
N LEU A 42 0.26 17.40 -5.43
CA LEU A 42 1.08 16.22 -5.19
C LEU A 42 0.31 15.20 -4.33
N LEU A 43 -0.34 15.66 -3.27
CA LEU A 43 -1.17 14.81 -2.39
C LEU A 43 -2.31 14.15 -3.17
N ALA A 44 -2.97 14.87 -4.09
CA ALA A 44 -3.98 14.29 -4.96
C ALA A 44 -3.39 13.24 -5.92
N SER A 45 -2.21 13.49 -6.49
CA SER A 45 -1.52 12.53 -7.36
C SER A 45 -1.14 11.24 -6.62
N ILE A 46 -0.52 11.36 -5.45
CA ILE A 46 -0.13 10.24 -4.60
C ILE A 46 -1.38 9.51 -4.07
N GLY A 47 -2.41 10.25 -3.66
CA GLY A 47 -3.68 9.70 -3.19
C GLY A 47 -4.34 8.79 -4.23
N GLN A 48 -4.23 9.13 -5.51
CA GLN A 48 -4.70 8.27 -6.60
C GLN A 48 -3.82 7.03 -6.78
N GLN A 49 -2.50 7.18 -6.77
CA GLN A 49 -1.56 6.06 -6.94
C GLN A 49 -1.70 5.03 -5.80
N LEU A 50 -1.78 5.52 -4.56
CA LEU A 50 -1.87 4.68 -3.36
C LEU A 50 -3.23 3.97 -3.22
N GLY A 51 -4.30 4.53 -3.78
CA GLY A 51 -5.65 3.95 -3.71
C GLY A 51 -5.97 2.93 -4.79
N THR A 52 -5.04 2.63 -5.70
CA THR A 52 -5.21 1.58 -6.73
C THR A 52 -5.31 0.18 -6.09
N ALA A 53 -6.01 -0.74 -6.76
CA ALA A 53 -6.07 -2.14 -6.31
C ALA A 53 -4.67 -2.78 -6.24
N GLU A 54 -3.79 -2.43 -7.17
CA GLU A 54 -2.40 -2.87 -7.21
C GLU A 54 -1.61 -2.40 -5.98
N SER A 55 -1.77 -1.13 -5.59
CA SER A 55 -1.14 -0.59 -4.37
C SER A 55 -1.63 -1.31 -3.10
N LEU A 56 -2.94 -1.53 -3.00
CA LEU A 56 -3.53 -2.26 -1.86
C LEU A 56 -3.02 -3.71 -1.79
N GLU A 57 -2.83 -4.36 -2.95
CA GLU A 57 -2.28 -5.71 -3.03
C GLU A 57 -0.82 -5.78 -2.57
N LEU A 58 -0.01 -4.74 -2.81
CA LEU A 58 1.35 -4.67 -2.25
C LEU A 58 1.31 -4.70 -0.72
N GLY A 59 0.39 -3.95 -0.11
CA GLY A 59 0.18 -3.97 1.34
C GLY A 59 -0.20 -5.36 1.86
N ARG A 60 -1.11 -6.05 1.16
CA ARG A 60 -1.50 -7.43 1.50
C ARG A 60 -0.32 -8.38 1.40
N LEU A 61 0.42 -8.35 0.29
CA LEU A 61 1.57 -9.23 0.03
C LEU A 61 2.70 -9.03 1.04
N ALA A 62 3.02 -7.78 1.38
CA ALA A 62 4.06 -7.49 2.36
C ALA A 62 3.74 -8.02 3.77
N ASN A 63 2.45 -8.08 4.14
CA ASN A 63 2.02 -8.62 5.43
C ASN A 63 1.82 -10.15 5.41
N ALA A 64 1.24 -10.69 4.33
CA ALA A 64 1.00 -12.13 4.20
C ALA A 64 2.31 -12.92 3.99
N HIS A 65 3.36 -12.27 3.48
CA HIS A 65 4.70 -12.83 3.32
C HIS A 65 5.69 -12.07 4.23
N PRO A 66 5.67 -12.34 5.54
CA PRO A 66 6.50 -11.64 6.50
C PRO A 66 8.00 -11.88 6.25
N PRO A 67 8.87 -10.98 6.74
CA PRO A 67 10.30 -11.12 6.56
C PRO A 67 10.89 -12.36 7.25
N GLU A 68 11.94 -12.90 6.65
CA GLU A 68 12.65 -14.08 7.13
C GLU A 68 14.04 -13.70 7.62
N LEU A 69 14.39 -14.11 8.85
CA LEU A 69 15.73 -13.93 9.40
C LEU A 69 16.69 -14.98 8.83
N LEU A 70 17.70 -14.53 8.10
CA LEU A 70 18.77 -15.33 7.54
C LEU A 70 20.03 -15.22 8.41
N ARG A 71 20.10 -16.08 9.44
CA ARG A 71 21.24 -16.08 10.39
C ARG A 71 22.53 -16.61 9.79
N TYR A 72 22.42 -17.60 8.90
CA TYR A 72 23.55 -18.30 8.29
C TYR A 72 23.28 -18.56 6.80
N ASP A 73 24.36 -18.63 6.02
CA ASP A 73 24.32 -19.02 4.61
C ASP A 73 24.38 -20.56 4.43
N PRO A 74 24.27 -21.09 3.19
CA PRO A 74 24.35 -22.52 2.93
C PRO A 74 25.72 -23.16 3.22
N GLN A 75 26.77 -22.36 3.39
CA GLN A 75 28.12 -22.81 3.76
C GLN A 75 28.32 -22.84 5.28
N GLY A 76 27.31 -22.43 6.06
CA GLY A 76 27.36 -22.36 7.52
C GLY A 76 28.07 -21.11 8.05
N GLN A 77 28.36 -20.12 7.21
CA GLN A 77 28.92 -18.84 7.65
C GLN A 77 27.80 -17.93 8.14
N ARG A 78 28.13 -17.07 9.11
CA ARG A 78 27.18 -16.11 9.67
C ARG A 78 26.84 -15.04 8.64
N LEU A 79 25.54 -14.77 8.47
CA LEU A 79 25.02 -13.83 7.46
C LEU A 79 24.38 -12.57 8.08
N ASP A 80 23.63 -12.73 9.18
CA ASP A 80 22.95 -11.63 9.88
C ASP A 80 22.04 -10.75 8.98
N ASP A 81 21.30 -11.36 8.05
CA ASP A 81 20.46 -10.65 7.09
C ASP A 81 18.96 -10.94 7.26
N VAL A 82 18.11 -10.11 6.66
CA VAL A 82 16.66 -10.27 6.66
C VAL A 82 16.12 -10.16 5.23
N ARG A 83 15.44 -11.21 4.77
CA ARG A 83 14.82 -11.24 3.44
C ARG A 83 13.36 -10.82 3.51
N PHE A 84 12.98 -9.89 2.64
CA PHE A 84 11.61 -9.40 2.50
C PHE A 84 10.99 -9.84 1.18
N HIS A 85 9.66 -9.86 1.14
CA HIS A 85 8.91 -10.01 -0.11
C HIS A 85 9.11 -8.78 -1.03
N PRO A 86 9.16 -8.91 -2.37
CA PRO A 86 9.36 -7.77 -3.28
C PRO A 86 8.39 -6.60 -3.07
N ALA A 87 7.16 -6.90 -2.67
CA ALA A 87 6.15 -5.89 -2.35
C ALA A 87 6.60 -4.90 -1.26
N TRP A 88 7.35 -5.37 -0.25
CA TRP A 88 7.93 -4.49 0.77
C TRP A 88 8.88 -3.46 0.15
N HIS A 89 9.78 -3.90 -0.74
CA HIS A 89 10.73 -2.99 -1.39
C HIS A 89 10.04 -1.97 -2.30
N LEU A 90 8.98 -2.35 -3.01
CA LEU A 90 8.18 -1.42 -3.82
C LEU A 90 7.49 -0.35 -2.96
N LEU A 91 6.94 -0.74 -1.82
CA LEU A 91 6.36 0.22 -0.85
C LEU A 91 7.43 1.18 -0.32
N MET A 92 8.61 0.67 0.05
CA MET A 92 9.72 1.51 0.53
C MET A 92 10.22 2.47 -0.56
N GLN A 93 10.29 2.03 -1.82
CA GLN A 93 10.64 2.91 -2.94
C GLN A 93 9.64 4.06 -3.10
N GLY A 94 8.34 3.77 -3.03
CA GLY A 94 7.29 4.80 -3.06
C GLY A 94 7.40 5.80 -1.90
N LEU A 95 7.59 5.30 -0.66
CA LEU A 95 7.78 6.14 0.52
C LEU A 95 9.01 7.07 0.40
N CYS A 96 10.13 6.53 -0.08
CA CYS A 96 11.35 7.31 -0.29
C CYS A 96 11.21 8.33 -1.42
N ALA A 97 10.61 7.94 -2.55
CA ALA A 97 10.37 8.83 -3.68
C ALA A 97 9.45 10.01 -3.32
N ASN A 98 8.44 9.74 -2.47
CA ASN A 98 7.52 10.74 -1.93
C ASN A 98 8.07 11.48 -0.70
N ARG A 99 9.35 11.28 -0.36
CA ARG A 99 10.06 11.99 0.73
C ARG A 99 9.37 11.93 2.09
N VAL A 100 8.69 10.84 2.41
CA VAL A 100 8.03 10.68 3.73
C VAL A 100 9.05 10.57 4.89
N HIS A 101 10.34 10.48 4.57
CA HIS A 101 11.43 10.24 5.52
C HIS A 101 12.34 11.46 5.77
N ASN A 102 12.16 12.59 5.07
CA ASN A 102 12.99 13.80 5.20
C ASN A 102 12.29 15.08 4.74
#